data_AF-A0AAE9DTR3-F1
#
_entry.id   AF-A0AAE9DTR3-F1
#
_cell.length_a   1.000
_cell.length_b   1.000
_cell.length_c   1.000
_cell.angle_alpha   90.00
_cell.angle_beta   90.00
_cell.angle_gamma   90.00
#
_symmetry.space_group_name_H-M   'P 1'
#
loop_
_entity.id
_entity.type
_entity.pdbx_description
1 polymer ?
#
loop_
_entity_poly.entity_id
_entity_poly.type
_entity_poly.pdbx_seq_one_letter_code
_entity_poly.pdbx_strand_id
1 'polypeptide(L)'
;MGENLVEQRQADDKASWDAYWKVRDVDSRGSIYPRFRYYAHKAFDAPATWFRGIVVIIVAVIVHYDLMFRLSSILVSEKVVEPLNNKNRLPYYHRQLTRVPEIDECGVNDKACFYEANEQYRLDKMVDGFILQTLRQRVDRCMLYNNPDHSPCAKVIEDMEENELNFFIKYGELGGEADVRDAYMKQKHRMIWERRHPEIMEERSAKLADHKEKLANGEFDYSFWKKGMFYQDKKNYEPPYEFYMSKSPLEGDKPLSKDWQYYKNVAQDPEFDKDQGKKSDFRLF
;
A
#
# COMPACT_ATOMS: atom_id res chain seq x y z
N MET A 1 44.74 -5.27 20.30
CA MET A 1 45.21 -4.72 21.60
C MET A 1 44.59 -3.34 21.83
N GLY A 2 43.28 -3.24 22.01
CA GLY A 2 42.56 -1.96 22.17
C GLY A 2 41.50 -1.95 23.27
N GLU A 3 41.29 -3.06 23.99
CA GLU A 3 40.26 -3.18 25.03
C GLU A 3 40.60 -2.45 26.34
N ASN A 4 41.87 -2.12 26.59
CA ASN A 4 42.30 -1.58 27.89
C ASN A 4 42.03 -0.08 28.11
N LEU A 5 41.84 0.74 27.06
CA LEU A 5 41.84 2.21 27.23
C LEU A 5 40.49 2.76 27.73
N VAL A 6 39.39 2.10 27.36
CA VAL A 6 38.04 2.43 27.84
C VAL A 6 37.86 1.96 29.28
N GLU A 7 38.30 0.74 29.60
CA GLU A 7 38.27 0.22 30.96
C GLU A 7 39.13 1.05 31.92
N GLN A 8 40.31 1.49 31.47
CA GLN A 8 41.16 2.42 32.24
C GLN A 8 40.45 3.75 32.51
N ARG A 9 39.84 4.39 31.50
CA ARG A 9 39.08 5.63 31.71
C ARG A 9 37.88 5.44 32.64
N GLN A 10 37.16 4.32 32.53
CA GLN A 10 36.04 4.02 33.42
C GLN A 10 36.49 3.78 34.87
N ALA A 11 37.65 3.13 35.05
CA ALA A 11 38.26 2.95 36.36
C ALA A 11 38.74 4.29 36.96
N ASP A 12 39.35 5.15 36.14
CA ASP A 12 39.80 6.49 36.55
C ASP A 12 38.62 7.40 36.92
N ASP A 13 37.53 7.39 36.14
CA ASP A 13 36.29 8.11 36.45
C ASP A 13 35.66 7.60 37.75
N LYS A 14 35.62 6.28 37.97
CA LYS A 14 35.13 5.69 39.23
C LYS A 14 36.00 6.08 40.43
N ALA A 15 37.32 6.06 40.26
CA ALA A 15 38.26 6.47 41.30
C ALA A 15 38.14 7.96 41.63
N SER A 16 37.95 8.82 40.62
CA SER A 16 37.73 10.26 40.82
C SER A 16 36.42 10.54 41.55
N TRP A 17 35.36 9.80 41.23
CA TRP A 17 34.07 9.90 41.91
C TRP A 17 34.13 9.41 43.36
N ASP A 18 34.77 8.27 43.62
CA ASP A 18 34.98 7.76 44.99
C ASP A 18 35.83 8.73 45.83
N ALA A 19 36.82 9.38 45.22
CA ALA A 19 37.61 10.42 45.87
C ALA A 19 36.74 11.65 46.23
N TYR A 20 35.86 12.11 45.34
CA TYR A 20 34.93 13.20 45.61
C TYR A 20 34.02 12.89 46.82
N TRP A 21 33.50 11.67 46.93
CA TRP A 21 32.69 11.25 48.08
C TRP A 21 33.43 11.18 49.41
N LYS A 22 34.73 10.88 49.38
CA LYS A 22 35.60 10.92 50.57
C LYS A 22 35.80 12.35 51.06
N VAL A 23 36.04 13.30 50.15
CA VAL A 23 36.16 14.73 50.50
C VAL A 23 34.86 15.24 51.10
N ARG A 24 33.73 14.92 50.47
CA ARG A 24 32.40 15.35 50.93
C ARG A 24 31.99 14.74 52.27
N ASP A 25 32.47 13.54 52.59
CA ASP A 25 32.28 12.92 53.90
C ASP A 25 33.02 13.72 54.99
N VAL A 26 34.26 14.13 54.72
CA VAL A 26 35.06 14.97 55.64
C VAL A 26 34.40 16.32 55.87
N ASP A 27 33.97 17.02 54.82
CA ASP A 27 33.28 18.33 54.91
C ASP A 27 31.95 18.27 55.66
N SER A 28 31.29 17.11 55.66
CA SER A 28 30.00 16.95 56.34
C SER A 28 30.13 16.75 57.87
N ARG A 29 31.35 16.57 58.40
CA ARG A 29 31.59 16.32 59.84
C ARG A 29 31.65 17.65 60.60
N GLY A 30 30.74 17.86 61.56
CA GLY A 30 30.80 19.00 62.48
C GLY A 30 29.47 19.73 62.71
N SER A 31 28.50 19.61 61.80
CA SER A 31 27.13 20.07 62.04
C SER A 31 26.09 19.09 61.49
N ILE A 32 24.89 19.07 62.08
CA ILE A 32 23.86 18.06 61.83
C ILE A 32 23.29 18.18 60.40
N TYR A 33 23.12 19.41 59.91
CA TYR A 33 22.45 19.69 58.64
C TYR A 33 23.23 19.24 57.39
N PRO A 34 24.54 19.53 57.22
CA PRO A 34 25.33 19.03 56.09
C PRO A 34 25.48 17.52 56.09
N ARG A 35 25.54 16.90 57.28
CA ARG A 35 25.64 15.45 57.43
C ARG A 35 24.37 14.73 56.97
N PHE A 36 23.21 15.24 57.35
CA PHE A 36 21.93 14.73 56.85
C PHE A 36 21.86 14.89 55.32
N ARG A 37 22.23 16.05 54.79
CA ARG A 37 22.27 16.31 53.33
C ARG A 37 23.25 15.40 52.60
N TYR A 38 24.40 15.08 53.19
CA TYR A 38 25.37 14.13 52.66
C TYR A 38 24.74 12.74 52.48
N TYR A 39 24.11 12.19 53.54
CA TYR A 39 23.48 10.88 53.49
C TYR A 39 22.28 10.84 52.54
N ALA A 40 21.46 11.90 52.50
CA ALA A 40 20.33 12.00 51.57
C ALA A 40 20.81 11.98 50.10
N HIS A 41 21.82 12.79 49.75
CA HIS A 41 22.41 12.77 48.40
C HIS A 41 23.06 11.41 48.08
N LYS A 42 23.76 10.78 49.04
CA LYS A 42 24.37 9.46 48.84
C LYS A 42 23.33 8.37 48.59
N ALA A 43 22.20 8.45 49.28
CA ALA A 43 21.07 7.54 49.13
C ALA A 43 20.34 7.71 47.78
N PHE A 44 20.38 8.89 47.17
CA PHE A 44 19.83 9.13 45.82
C PHE A 44 20.79 8.72 44.69
N ASP A 45 22.10 8.89 44.85
CA ASP A 45 23.09 8.56 43.79
C ASP A 45 23.43 7.06 43.68
N ALA A 46 23.44 6.34 44.81
CA ALA A 46 23.67 4.90 44.84
C ALA A 46 22.68 4.10 43.97
N PRO A 47 21.36 4.34 44.01
CA PRO A 47 20.44 3.66 43.11
C PRO A 47 20.61 4.09 41.65
N ALA A 48 20.91 5.35 41.34
CA ALA A 48 21.08 5.80 39.94
C ALA A 48 22.28 5.16 39.22
N THR A 49 23.39 4.92 39.93
CA THR A 49 24.55 4.18 39.42
C THR A 49 24.30 2.67 39.31
N TRP A 50 23.53 2.12 40.25
CA TRP A 50 23.06 0.73 40.21
C TRP A 50 22.08 0.47 39.06
N PHE A 51 21.15 1.40 38.78
CA PHE A 51 20.24 1.35 37.63
C PHE A 51 20.97 1.42 36.29
N ARG A 52 22.06 2.19 36.17
CA ARG A 52 22.92 2.16 34.96
C ARG A 52 23.59 0.81 34.76
N GLY A 53 24.06 0.18 35.83
CA GLY A 53 24.58 -1.20 35.79
C GLY A 53 23.50 -2.22 35.40
N ILE A 54 22.29 -2.09 35.97
CA ILE A 54 21.14 -2.94 35.64
C ILE A 54 20.71 -2.79 34.18
N VAL A 55 20.67 -1.58 33.63
CA VAL A 55 20.33 -1.38 32.21
C VAL A 55 21.36 -2.02 31.29
N VAL A 56 22.66 -1.92 31.60
CA VAL A 56 23.71 -2.61 30.86
C VAL A 56 23.56 -4.14 30.98
N ILE A 57 23.22 -4.66 32.16
CA ILE A 57 22.94 -6.08 32.36
C ILE A 57 21.67 -6.50 31.60
N ILE A 58 20.59 -5.73 31.63
CA ILE A 58 19.35 -6.01 30.91
C ILE A 58 19.59 -6.00 29.40
N VAL A 59 20.30 -5.00 28.87
CA VAL A 59 20.66 -4.96 27.44
C VAL A 59 21.58 -6.12 27.08
N ALA A 60 22.57 -6.46 27.92
CA ALA A 60 23.42 -7.62 27.70
C ALA A 60 22.62 -8.94 27.73
N VAL A 61 21.65 -9.05 28.64
CA VAL A 61 20.74 -10.20 28.76
C VAL A 61 19.82 -10.27 27.54
N ILE A 62 19.24 -9.16 27.08
CA ILE A 62 18.41 -9.09 25.85
C ILE A 62 19.25 -9.49 24.63
N VAL A 63 20.46 -8.94 24.47
CA VAL A 63 21.37 -9.29 23.38
C VAL A 63 21.78 -10.76 23.46
N HIS A 64 21.97 -11.31 24.66
CA HIS A 64 22.30 -12.72 24.85
C HIS A 64 21.12 -13.64 24.54
N TYR A 65 19.90 -13.28 24.95
CA TYR A 65 18.68 -14.01 24.59
C TYR A 65 18.39 -13.92 23.09
N ASP A 66 18.52 -12.75 22.46
CA ASP A 66 18.38 -12.57 21.01
C ASP A 66 19.45 -13.37 20.24
N LEU A 67 20.69 -13.39 20.72
CA LEU A 67 21.76 -14.19 20.12
C LEU A 67 21.46 -15.69 20.24
N MET A 68 21.01 -16.15 21.40
CA MET A 68 20.66 -17.55 21.64
C MET A 68 19.47 -17.99 20.78
N PHE A 69 18.44 -17.15 20.66
CA PHE A 69 17.24 -17.42 19.86
C PHE A 69 17.52 -17.31 18.36
N ARG A 70 18.36 -16.37 17.93
CA ARG A 70 18.86 -16.32 16.55
C ARG A 70 19.69 -17.55 16.22
N LEU A 71 20.65 -17.93 17.06
CA LEU A 71 21.48 -19.12 16.80
C LEU A 71 20.63 -20.39 16.73
N SER A 72 19.66 -20.57 17.62
CA SER A 72 18.77 -21.74 17.57
C SER A 72 17.89 -21.73 16.32
N SER A 73 17.30 -20.60 15.93
CA SER A 73 16.49 -20.50 14.71
C SER A 73 17.29 -20.71 13.42
N ILE A 74 18.53 -20.20 13.36
CA ILE A 74 19.46 -20.42 12.24
C ILE A 74 19.83 -21.91 12.17
N LEU A 75 20.17 -22.54 13.30
CA LEU A 75 20.48 -23.97 13.35
C LEU A 75 19.30 -24.84 12.88
N VAL A 76 18.06 -24.46 13.22
CA VAL A 76 16.86 -25.14 12.73
C VAL A 76 16.68 -24.95 11.23
N SER A 77 16.90 -23.75 10.70
CA SER A 77 16.84 -23.50 9.25
C SER A 77 17.84 -24.36 8.49
N GLU A 78 19.11 -24.33 8.89
CA GLU A 78 20.21 -25.02 8.21
C GLU A 78 20.14 -26.55 8.36
N LYS A 79 19.86 -27.06 9.58
CA LYS A 79 19.93 -28.51 9.85
C LYS A 79 18.62 -29.25 9.60
N VAL A 80 17.48 -28.56 9.61
CA VAL A 80 16.16 -29.19 9.48
C VAL A 80 15.46 -28.72 8.21
N VAL A 81 15.23 -27.42 8.05
CA VAL A 81 14.36 -26.88 6.98
C VAL A 81 15.01 -27.04 5.60
N GLU A 82 16.24 -26.56 5.42
CA GLU A 82 16.95 -26.63 4.14
C GLU A 82 17.15 -28.06 3.62
N PRO A 83 17.63 -29.04 4.41
CA PRO A 83 17.79 -30.40 3.92
C PRO A 83 16.46 -31.10 3.63
N LEU A 84 15.40 -30.80 4.38
CA LEU A 84 14.05 -31.30 4.06
C LEU A 84 13.53 -30.69 2.75
N ASN A 85 13.70 -29.39 2.57
CA ASN A 85 13.31 -28.70 1.34
C ASN A 85 14.12 -29.21 0.15
N ASN A 86 15.45 -29.31 0.27
CA ASN A 86 16.33 -29.79 -0.80
C ASN A 86 16.03 -31.24 -1.22
N LYS A 87 15.63 -32.11 -0.28
CA LYS A 87 15.21 -33.49 -0.60
C LYS A 87 13.86 -33.55 -1.30
N ASN A 88 12.95 -32.62 -1.01
CA ASN A 88 11.55 -32.65 -1.45
C ASN A 88 11.16 -31.47 -2.37
N ARG A 89 12.14 -30.80 -2.99
CA ARG A 89 11.88 -29.58 -3.78
C ARG A 89 11.19 -29.94 -5.09
N LEU A 90 9.90 -29.65 -5.19
CA LEU A 90 9.17 -29.73 -6.45
C LEU A 90 9.40 -28.45 -7.26
N PRO A 91 9.75 -28.54 -8.55
CA PRO A 91 9.85 -27.37 -9.40
C PRO A 91 8.45 -26.78 -9.62
N TYR A 92 8.32 -25.47 -9.46
CA TYR A 92 7.13 -24.71 -9.85
C TYR A 92 7.53 -23.67 -10.88
N TYR A 93 6.64 -23.39 -11.82
CA TYR A 93 6.88 -22.44 -12.90
C TYR A 93 5.81 -21.37 -12.88
N HIS A 94 6.19 -20.15 -13.26
CA HIS A 94 5.21 -19.10 -13.51
C HIS A 94 4.47 -19.40 -14.83
N ARG A 95 3.14 -19.39 -14.78
CA ARG A 95 2.32 -19.58 -15.99
C ARG A 95 2.51 -18.38 -16.91
N GLN A 96 2.93 -18.63 -18.15
CA GLN A 96 3.00 -17.61 -19.19
C GLN A 96 1.78 -17.76 -20.10
N LEU A 97 1.03 -16.67 -20.24
CA LEU A 97 -0.12 -16.59 -21.14
C LEU A 97 0.28 -15.73 -22.34
N THR A 98 0.05 -16.24 -23.55
CA THR A 98 0.22 -15.46 -24.78
C THR A 98 -0.88 -14.42 -24.88
N ARG A 99 -0.59 -13.31 -25.55
CA ARG A 99 -1.60 -12.29 -25.85
C ARG A 99 -2.58 -12.84 -26.89
N VAL A 100 -3.85 -12.53 -26.66
CA VAL A 100 -5.00 -12.77 -27.54
C VAL A 100 -5.27 -11.46 -28.29
N PRO A 101 -5.86 -11.49 -29.51
CA PRO A 101 -6.39 -10.29 -30.15
C PRO A 101 -7.31 -9.50 -29.21
N GLU A 102 -7.21 -8.17 -29.30
CA GLU A 102 -8.02 -7.26 -28.52
C GLU A 102 -9.45 -7.14 -29.09
N ILE A 103 -10.33 -6.51 -28.33
CA ILE A 103 -11.77 -6.39 -28.65
C ILE A 103 -12.06 -5.62 -29.94
N ASP A 104 -11.14 -4.76 -30.36
CA ASP A 104 -11.24 -3.93 -31.57
C ASP A 104 -10.89 -4.70 -32.85
N GLU A 105 -10.08 -5.75 -32.75
CA GLU A 105 -9.74 -6.66 -33.85
C GLU A 105 -10.81 -7.74 -34.06
N CYS A 106 -11.60 -8.04 -33.04
CA CYS A 106 -12.66 -9.06 -33.11
C CYS A 106 -13.82 -8.65 -34.03
N GLY A 107 -14.33 -9.63 -34.79
CA GLY A 107 -15.58 -9.46 -35.56
C GLY A 107 -16.81 -9.34 -34.66
N VAL A 108 -17.78 -8.49 -35.03
CA VAL A 108 -18.97 -8.14 -34.21
C VAL A 108 -19.77 -9.35 -33.69
N ASN A 109 -19.76 -10.46 -34.43
CA ASN A 109 -20.51 -11.68 -34.11
C ASN A 109 -19.62 -12.85 -33.66
N ASP A 110 -18.30 -12.67 -33.57
CA ASP A 110 -17.37 -13.74 -33.19
C ASP A 110 -17.29 -13.90 -31.66
N LYS A 111 -18.12 -14.81 -31.15
CA LYS A 111 -18.22 -15.10 -29.72
C LYS A 111 -16.95 -15.72 -29.13
N ALA A 112 -16.18 -16.46 -29.92
CA ALA A 112 -14.95 -17.08 -29.43
C ALA A 112 -13.89 -16.00 -29.18
N CYS A 113 -13.68 -15.11 -30.15
CA CYS A 113 -12.79 -13.96 -30.01
C CYS A 113 -13.20 -13.08 -28.81
N PHE A 114 -14.50 -12.80 -28.65
CA PHE A 114 -14.97 -12.04 -27.50
C PHE A 114 -14.71 -12.70 -26.15
N TYR A 115 -14.88 -14.02 -26.07
CA TYR A 115 -14.65 -14.76 -24.84
C TYR A 115 -13.17 -14.68 -24.46
N GLU A 116 -12.25 -14.96 -25.38
CA GLU A 116 -10.81 -14.93 -25.13
C GLU A 116 -10.33 -13.52 -24.77
N ALA A 117 -10.81 -12.48 -25.48
CA ALA A 117 -10.49 -11.09 -25.17
C ALA A 117 -11.01 -10.66 -23.79
N ASN A 118 -12.20 -11.12 -23.39
CA ASN A 118 -12.74 -10.81 -22.06
C ASN A 118 -11.96 -11.51 -20.93
N GLU A 119 -11.52 -12.76 -21.16
CA GLU A 119 -10.67 -13.47 -20.21
C GLU A 119 -9.30 -12.78 -20.05
N GLN A 120 -8.70 -12.31 -21.14
CA GLN A 120 -7.47 -11.52 -21.06
C GLN A 120 -7.71 -10.22 -20.28
N TYR A 121 -8.78 -9.49 -20.57
CA TYR A 121 -9.15 -8.27 -19.85
C TYR A 121 -9.32 -8.49 -18.34
N ARG A 122 -9.93 -9.61 -17.94
CA ARG A 122 -10.09 -10.00 -16.52
C ARG A 122 -8.75 -10.24 -15.83
N LEU A 123 -7.86 -10.95 -16.50
CA LEU A 123 -6.51 -11.21 -16.01
C LEU A 123 -5.71 -9.92 -15.89
N ASP A 124 -5.75 -9.06 -16.90
CA ASP A 124 -5.04 -7.77 -16.88
C ASP A 124 -5.60 -6.87 -15.77
N LYS A 125 -6.92 -6.82 -15.55
CA LYS A 125 -7.53 -6.08 -14.42
C LYS A 125 -7.06 -6.62 -13.06
N MET A 126 -6.92 -7.94 -12.93
CA MET A 126 -6.41 -8.56 -11.71
C MET A 126 -4.94 -8.18 -11.46
N VAL A 127 -4.11 -8.24 -12.50
CA VAL A 127 -2.69 -7.87 -12.44
C VAL A 127 -2.54 -6.39 -12.06
N ASP A 128 -3.31 -5.50 -12.70
CA ASP A 128 -3.31 -4.06 -12.39
C ASP A 128 -3.69 -3.79 -10.92
N GLY A 129 -4.62 -4.56 -10.36
CA GLY A 129 -4.96 -4.49 -8.94
C GLY A 129 -3.79 -4.87 -8.00
N PHE A 130 -3.00 -5.89 -8.37
CA PHE A 130 -1.81 -6.28 -7.61
C PHE A 130 -0.65 -5.28 -7.77
N ILE A 131 -0.56 -4.59 -8.92
CA ILE A 131 0.40 -3.50 -9.12
C ILE A 131 0.11 -2.37 -8.12
N LEU A 132 -1.15 -1.93 -7.98
CA LEU A 132 -1.53 -0.92 -7.00
C LEU A 132 -1.23 -1.35 -5.56
N GLN A 133 -1.49 -2.61 -5.21
CA GLN A 133 -1.15 -3.15 -3.89
C GLN A 133 0.35 -3.07 -3.62
N THR A 134 1.19 -3.34 -4.62
CA THR A 134 2.65 -3.26 -4.50
C THR A 134 3.11 -1.82 -4.32
N LEU A 135 2.54 -0.86 -5.06
CA LEU A 135 2.87 0.56 -4.93
C LEU A 135 2.49 1.10 -3.54
N ARG A 136 1.31 0.73 -3.04
CA ARG A 136 0.89 1.09 -1.67
C ARG A 136 1.87 0.57 -0.62
N GLN A 137 2.29 -0.70 -0.72
CA GLN A 137 3.30 -1.26 0.19
C GLN A 137 4.63 -0.51 0.13
N ARG A 138 5.02 0.05 -1.03
CA ARG A 138 6.23 0.87 -1.15
C ARG A 138 6.06 2.21 -0.43
N VAL A 139 4.91 2.85 -0.58
CA VAL A 139 4.59 4.09 0.16
C VAL A 139 4.63 3.82 1.67
N ASP A 140 3.92 2.80 2.14
CA ASP A 140 3.88 2.46 3.57
C ASP A 140 5.29 2.19 4.14
N ARG A 141 6.12 1.44 3.42
CA ARG A 141 7.52 1.19 3.81
C ARG A 141 8.37 2.45 3.84
N CYS A 142 8.21 3.33 2.85
CA CYS A 142 8.96 4.59 2.79
C CYS A 142 8.57 5.52 3.95
N MET A 143 7.27 5.67 4.19
CA MET A 143 6.74 6.51 5.27
C MET A 143 7.17 5.99 6.65
N LEU A 144 7.15 4.66 6.85
CA LEU A 144 7.60 4.05 8.10
C LEU A 144 9.10 4.22 8.32
N TYR A 145 9.92 4.06 7.27
CA TYR A 145 11.37 4.13 7.37
C TYR A 145 11.88 5.55 7.63
N ASN A 146 11.29 6.55 6.97
CA ASN A 146 11.76 7.94 7.07
C ASN A 146 11.01 8.76 8.14
N ASN A 147 10.15 8.16 8.96
CA ASN A 147 9.42 8.87 10.01
C ASN A 147 10.41 9.59 10.98
N PRO A 148 10.29 10.91 11.21
CA PRO A 148 9.18 11.83 10.85
C PRO A 148 9.34 12.63 9.55
N ASP A 149 10.50 12.60 8.89
CA ASP A 149 10.75 13.36 7.66
C ASP A 149 10.35 12.57 6.42
N HIS A 150 9.21 12.93 5.81
CA HIS A 150 8.68 12.24 4.65
C HIS A 150 9.19 12.76 3.30
N SER A 151 10.05 13.80 3.28
CA SER A 151 10.56 14.41 2.05
C SER A 151 11.13 13.41 1.02
N PRO A 152 11.82 12.32 1.39
CA PRO A 152 12.36 11.37 0.41
C PRO A 152 11.27 10.52 -0.28
N CYS A 153 10.05 10.48 0.26
CA CYS A 153 8.97 9.63 -0.22
C CYS A 153 8.15 10.23 -1.36
N ALA A 154 8.43 11.47 -1.78
CA ALA A 154 7.69 12.18 -2.82
C ALA A 154 7.51 11.38 -4.12
N LYS A 155 8.58 10.77 -4.63
CA LYS A 155 8.53 9.96 -5.85
C LYS A 155 7.62 8.74 -5.71
N VAL A 156 7.68 8.06 -4.57
CA VAL A 156 6.90 6.83 -4.35
C VAL A 156 5.40 7.16 -4.26
N ILE A 157 5.08 8.32 -3.69
CA ILE A 157 3.72 8.84 -3.61
C ILE A 157 3.22 9.23 -5.01
N GLU A 158 4.03 9.94 -5.80
CA GLU A 158 3.73 10.29 -7.20
C GLU A 158 3.43 9.04 -8.03
N ASP A 159 4.32 8.03 -7.97
CA ASP A 159 4.15 6.76 -8.68
C ASP A 159 2.83 6.08 -8.29
N MET A 160 2.48 6.07 -7.00
CA MET A 160 1.23 5.46 -6.53
C MET A 160 0.01 6.21 -7.09
N GLU A 161 -0.02 7.52 -6.97
CA GLU A 161 -1.15 8.36 -7.35
C GLU A 161 -1.41 8.36 -8.86
N GLU A 162 -0.36 8.44 -9.67
CA GLU A 162 -0.48 8.36 -11.13
C GLU A 162 -1.07 7.00 -11.55
N ASN A 163 -0.62 5.91 -10.92
CA ASN A 163 -1.14 4.58 -11.21
C ASN A 163 -2.59 4.40 -10.72
N GLU A 164 -2.96 4.95 -9.56
CA GLU A 164 -4.35 4.93 -9.08
C GLU A 164 -5.28 5.71 -10.03
N LEU A 165 -4.84 6.87 -10.52
CA LEU A 165 -5.58 7.64 -11.51
C LEU A 165 -5.74 6.85 -12.82
N ASN A 166 -4.67 6.27 -13.33
CA ASN A 166 -4.70 5.47 -14.56
C ASN A 166 -5.62 4.26 -14.42
N PHE A 167 -5.60 3.60 -13.27
CA PHE A 167 -6.51 2.52 -12.95
C PHE A 167 -7.97 2.99 -12.94
N PHE A 168 -8.27 4.12 -12.30
CA PHE A 168 -9.62 4.69 -12.26
C PHE A 168 -10.11 5.15 -13.65
N ILE A 169 -9.23 5.75 -14.46
CA ILE A 169 -9.54 6.11 -15.85
C ILE A 169 -9.95 4.88 -16.65
N LYS A 170 -9.23 3.76 -16.50
CA LYS A 170 -9.51 2.52 -17.23
C LYS A 170 -10.74 1.78 -16.69
N TYR A 171 -10.80 1.52 -15.39
CA TYR A 171 -11.77 0.60 -14.77
C TYR A 171 -12.83 1.26 -13.87
N GLY A 172 -12.67 2.53 -13.52
CA GLY A 172 -13.60 3.23 -12.63
C GLY A 172 -15.00 3.39 -13.24
N GLU A 173 -16.05 3.36 -12.41
CA GLU A 173 -17.45 3.61 -12.80
C GLU A 173 -18.03 2.64 -13.86
N LEU A 174 -17.25 1.63 -14.24
CA LEU A 174 -17.69 0.47 -15.00
C LEU A 174 -18.28 -0.48 -13.96
N GLY A 175 -19.62 -0.51 -13.84
CA GLY A 175 -20.34 -1.27 -12.82
C GLY A 175 -19.91 -2.74 -12.69
N GLY A 176 -20.41 -3.45 -11.67
CA GLY A 176 -19.93 -4.80 -11.30
C GLY A 176 -19.88 -5.83 -12.43
N GLU A 177 -20.81 -5.75 -13.40
CA GLU A 177 -20.90 -6.63 -14.57
C GLU A 177 -20.21 -6.08 -15.84
N ALA A 178 -19.24 -5.18 -15.71
CA ALA A 178 -18.61 -4.56 -16.87
C ALA A 178 -17.65 -5.51 -17.60
N ASP A 179 -17.83 -5.62 -18.91
CA ASP A 179 -16.97 -6.41 -19.81
C ASP A 179 -15.96 -5.54 -20.56
N VAL A 180 -15.05 -6.20 -21.29
CA VAL A 180 -14.06 -5.56 -22.17
C VAL A 180 -14.67 -4.55 -23.16
N ARG A 181 -15.90 -4.81 -23.64
CA ARG A 181 -16.63 -3.90 -24.54
C ARG A 181 -16.95 -2.55 -23.86
N ASP A 182 -17.33 -2.59 -22.59
CA ASP A 182 -17.68 -1.38 -21.85
C ASP A 182 -16.43 -0.52 -21.59
N ALA A 183 -15.31 -1.17 -21.25
CA ALA A 183 -14.01 -0.50 -21.12
C ALA A 183 -13.57 0.15 -22.43
N TYR A 184 -13.74 -0.54 -23.56
CA TYR A 184 -13.42 0.00 -24.88
C TYR A 184 -14.33 1.18 -25.27
N MET A 185 -15.63 1.12 -24.98
CA MET A 185 -16.53 2.25 -25.22
C MET A 185 -16.21 3.45 -24.32
N LYS A 186 -15.79 3.23 -23.07
CA LYS A 186 -15.29 4.28 -22.18
C LYS A 186 -14.05 4.95 -22.75
N GLN A 187 -13.09 4.16 -23.24
CA GLN A 187 -11.88 4.67 -23.91
C GLN A 187 -12.23 5.54 -25.12
N LYS A 188 -13.14 5.07 -25.99
CA LYS A 188 -13.65 5.85 -27.13
C LYS A 188 -14.28 7.17 -26.71
N HIS A 189 -15.16 7.13 -25.70
CA HIS A 189 -15.81 8.32 -25.17
C HIS A 189 -14.77 9.33 -24.67
N ARG A 190 -13.75 8.86 -23.94
CA ARG A 190 -12.62 9.71 -23.49
C ARG A 190 -11.90 10.36 -24.67
N MET A 191 -11.48 9.60 -25.68
CA MET A 191 -10.77 10.16 -26.83
C MET A 191 -11.61 11.20 -27.60
N ILE A 192 -12.92 10.95 -27.75
CA ILE A 192 -13.83 11.90 -28.39
C ILE A 192 -13.99 13.15 -27.52
N TRP A 193 -14.09 12.99 -26.20
CA TRP A 193 -14.21 14.09 -25.25
C TRP A 193 -12.97 14.99 -25.25
N GLU A 194 -11.78 14.39 -25.20
CA GLU A 194 -10.49 15.11 -25.23
C GLU A 194 -10.30 15.88 -26.54
N ARG A 195 -10.72 15.29 -27.66
CA ARG A 195 -10.71 15.98 -28.95
C ARG A 195 -11.64 17.20 -28.99
N ARG A 196 -12.73 17.19 -28.20
CA ARG A 196 -13.72 18.29 -28.17
C ARG A 196 -13.37 19.40 -27.16
N HIS A 197 -12.57 19.09 -26.14
CA HIS A 197 -12.28 20.00 -25.03
C HIS A 197 -10.76 20.09 -24.76
N PRO A 198 -9.97 20.71 -25.65
CA PRO A 198 -8.54 20.90 -25.43
C PRO A 198 -8.24 21.75 -24.18
N GLU A 199 -9.11 22.70 -23.83
CA GLU A 199 -8.97 23.60 -22.67
C GLU A 199 -8.92 22.82 -21.34
N ILE A 200 -9.71 21.75 -21.23
CA ILE A 200 -9.72 20.89 -20.03
C ILE A 200 -8.40 20.12 -19.91
N MET A 201 -7.76 19.79 -21.05
CA MET A 201 -6.49 19.05 -21.05
C MET A 201 -5.32 19.93 -20.62
N GLU A 202 -5.31 21.19 -21.05
CA GLU A 202 -4.35 22.19 -20.58
C GLU A 202 -4.53 22.48 -19.09
N GLU A 203 -5.77 22.59 -18.60
CA GLU A 203 -6.03 22.76 -17.16
C GLU A 203 -5.53 21.56 -16.34
N ARG A 204 -5.73 20.33 -16.85
CA ARG A 204 -5.25 19.10 -16.19
C ARG A 204 -3.73 19.05 -16.14
N SER A 205 -3.04 19.40 -17.23
CA SER A 205 -1.57 19.40 -17.26
C SER A 205 -1.00 20.44 -16.31
N ALA A 206 -1.62 21.63 -16.23
CA ALA A 206 -1.24 22.67 -15.27
C ALA A 206 -1.41 22.20 -13.80
N LYS A 207 -2.55 21.57 -13.46
CA LYS A 207 -2.77 21.01 -12.11
C LYS A 207 -1.77 19.91 -11.75
N LEU A 208 -1.43 19.06 -12.72
CA LEU A 208 -0.45 17.98 -12.52
C LEU A 208 0.95 18.56 -12.29
N ALA A 209 1.34 19.62 -13.00
CA ALA A 209 2.60 20.31 -12.77
C ALA A 209 2.66 20.96 -11.37
N ASP A 210 1.62 21.71 -10.98
CA ASP A 210 1.51 22.31 -9.63
C ASP A 210 1.59 21.24 -8.52
N HIS A 211 0.94 20.10 -8.72
CA HIS A 211 1.00 18.98 -7.79
C HIS A 211 2.42 18.39 -7.66
N LYS A 212 3.13 18.22 -8.77
CA LYS A 212 4.52 17.74 -8.75
C LYS A 212 5.45 18.70 -8.03
N GLU A 213 5.24 20.00 -8.20
CA GLU A 213 5.97 21.03 -7.47
C GLU A 213 5.69 20.96 -5.95
N LYS A 214 4.44 20.79 -5.55
CA LYS A 214 4.04 20.61 -4.14
C LYS A 214 4.67 19.38 -3.51
N LEU A 215 4.63 18.23 -4.21
CA LEU A 215 5.28 17.01 -3.75
C LEU A 215 6.80 17.20 -3.59
N ALA A 216 7.44 17.89 -4.54
CA ALA A 216 8.88 18.20 -4.47
C ALA A 216 9.22 19.11 -3.27
N ASN A 217 8.30 20.00 -2.88
CA ASN A 217 8.43 20.87 -1.72
C ASN A 217 8.12 20.16 -0.38
N GLY A 218 7.72 18.88 -0.41
CA GLY A 218 7.37 18.09 0.77
C GLY A 218 5.94 18.32 1.28
N GLU A 219 5.08 18.94 0.48
CA GLU A 219 3.65 19.06 0.78
C GLU A 219 2.91 17.79 0.34
N PHE A 220 2.73 16.86 1.28
CA PHE A 220 1.98 15.62 1.05
C PHE A 220 0.48 15.82 1.27
N ASP A 221 -0.18 16.49 0.33
CA ASP A 221 -1.64 16.57 0.34
C ASP A 221 -2.25 15.32 -0.29
N TYR A 222 -2.56 14.33 0.55
CA TYR A 222 -3.26 13.14 0.11
C TYR A 222 -4.65 13.41 -0.49
N SER A 223 -5.18 14.64 -0.42
CA SER A 223 -6.51 14.98 -0.93
C SER A 223 -6.57 15.38 -2.41
N PHE A 224 -5.44 15.56 -3.09
CA PHE A 224 -5.38 16.06 -4.48
C PHE A 224 -6.18 15.19 -5.48
N TRP A 225 -6.06 13.87 -5.40
CA TRP A 225 -6.89 12.93 -6.18
C TRP A 225 -8.16 12.47 -5.45
N LYS A 226 -8.35 12.87 -4.18
CA LYS A 226 -9.48 12.46 -3.34
C LYS A 226 -10.64 13.45 -3.43
N LYS A 227 -11.51 13.25 -4.42
CA LYS A 227 -12.94 13.55 -4.25
C LYS A 227 -13.74 12.31 -3.80
N GLY A 228 -13.09 11.32 -3.19
CA GLY A 228 -13.74 10.09 -2.71
C GLY A 228 -12.79 9.02 -2.14
N MET A 229 -13.36 7.87 -1.80
CA MET A 229 -12.73 6.69 -1.19
C MET A 229 -11.61 6.08 -2.09
N PHE A 230 -10.53 5.55 -1.49
CA PHE A 230 -9.45 4.85 -2.21
C PHE A 230 -10.00 3.72 -3.08
N TYR A 231 -9.30 3.29 -4.14
CA TYR A 231 -9.72 2.09 -4.91
C TYR A 231 -9.91 0.87 -3.99
N GLN A 232 -9.05 0.68 -2.99
CA GLN A 232 -9.23 -0.39 -2.00
C GLN A 232 -10.38 -0.17 -1.03
N ASP A 233 -10.75 1.09 -0.76
CA ASP A 233 -11.95 1.37 0.02
C ASP A 233 -13.17 1.08 -0.84
N LYS A 234 -13.19 1.52 -2.11
CA LYS A 234 -14.21 1.18 -3.11
C LYS A 234 -14.34 -0.32 -3.35
N LYS A 235 -13.25 -1.09 -3.29
CA LYS A 235 -13.28 -2.56 -3.32
C LYS A 235 -14.17 -3.18 -2.25
N ASN A 236 -14.38 -2.50 -1.12
CA ASN A 236 -15.29 -2.96 -0.06
C ASN A 236 -16.75 -2.49 -0.26
N TYR A 237 -16.99 -1.49 -1.12
CA TYR A 237 -18.32 -0.93 -1.41
C TYR A 237 -18.88 -1.34 -2.78
N GLU A 238 -18.01 -1.69 -3.71
CA GLU A 238 -18.36 -2.36 -4.94
C GLU A 238 -18.60 -3.84 -4.60
N PRO A 239 -19.64 -4.49 -5.17
CA PRO A 239 -19.81 -5.92 -4.99
C PRO A 239 -18.48 -6.59 -5.31
N PRO A 240 -18.07 -7.64 -4.56
CA PRO A 240 -16.82 -8.32 -4.84
C PRO A 240 -16.80 -8.57 -6.34
N TYR A 241 -15.73 -8.15 -7.00
CA TYR A 241 -15.48 -8.45 -8.41
C TYR A 241 -15.31 -9.97 -8.50
N GLU A 242 -16.39 -10.69 -8.26
CA GLU A 242 -16.48 -12.10 -8.47
C GLU A 242 -16.30 -12.23 -9.97
N PHE A 243 -15.21 -12.89 -10.34
CA PHE A 243 -14.83 -13.28 -11.69
C PHE A 243 -15.93 -14.06 -12.45
N TYR A 244 -17.12 -14.16 -11.87
CA TYR A 244 -18.31 -14.86 -12.31
C TYR A 244 -19.44 -13.92 -12.74
N MET A 245 -19.39 -12.61 -12.44
CA MET A 245 -20.38 -11.63 -12.91
C MET A 245 -19.91 -10.96 -14.22
N SER A 246 -19.97 -11.68 -15.34
CA SER A 246 -20.03 -11.04 -16.68
C SER A 246 -21.46 -10.96 -17.14
N LYS A 247 -21.77 -9.98 -17.98
CA LYS A 247 -23.00 -10.03 -18.77
C LYS A 247 -22.99 -11.33 -19.57
N SER A 248 -24.18 -11.90 -19.75
CA SER A 248 -24.30 -13.10 -20.57
C SER A 248 -23.77 -12.79 -21.99
N PRO A 249 -23.02 -13.72 -22.63
CA PRO A 249 -22.64 -13.59 -24.04
C PRO A 249 -23.85 -13.63 -25.00
N LEU A 250 -25.03 -13.94 -24.46
CA LEU A 250 -26.29 -13.97 -25.17
C LEU A 250 -26.92 -12.59 -25.08
N GLU A 251 -26.79 -11.88 -26.19
CA GLU A 251 -27.31 -10.54 -26.45
C GLU A 251 -28.85 -10.48 -26.53
N GLY A 252 -29.54 -11.17 -25.61
CA GLY A 252 -31.00 -11.18 -25.47
C GLY A 252 -31.52 -10.05 -24.59
N ASP A 253 -30.76 -9.66 -23.56
CA ASP A 253 -31.16 -8.61 -22.62
C ASP A 253 -30.25 -7.39 -22.76
N LYS A 254 -30.39 -6.67 -23.88
CA LYS A 254 -29.84 -5.31 -23.94
C LYS A 254 -30.59 -4.46 -22.89
N PRO A 255 -29.89 -3.83 -21.93
CA PRO A 255 -30.53 -2.84 -21.08
C PRO A 255 -31.10 -1.75 -21.99
N LEU A 256 -32.27 -1.23 -21.67
CA LEU A 256 -32.99 -0.22 -22.46
C LEU A 256 -32.09 0.98 -22.81
N SER A 257 -31.13 1.28 -21.93
CA SER A 257 -30.13 2.34 -22.09
C SER A 257 -29.13 2.16 -23.24
N LYS A 258 -29.06 0.97 -23.85
CA LYS A 258 -28.14 0.67 -24.96
C LYS A 258 -28.87 0.34 -26.27
N ASP A 259 -30.19 0.37 -26.30
CA ASP A 259 -30.97 0.11 -27.51
C ASP A 259 -31.22 1.41 -28.28
N TRP A 260 -30.51 1.58 -29.40
CA TRP A 260 -30.65 2.76 -30.26
C TRP A 260 -32.03 2.83 -30.93
N GLN A 261 -32.72 1.70 -31.11
CA GLN A 261 -34.07 1.67 -31.69
C GLN A 261 -35.09 2.23 -30.71
N TYR A 262 -34.96 1.91 -29.42
CA TYR A 262 -35.79 2.49 -28.37
C TYR A 262 -35.67 4.03 -28.34
N TYR A 263 -34.46 4.58 -28.33
CA TYR A 263 -34.27 6.04 -28.34
C TYR A 263 -34.80 6.70 -29.61
N LYS A 264 -34.67 6.03 -30.76
CA LYS A 264 -35.26 6.49 -32.01
C LYS A 264 -36.79 6.52 -31.95
N ASN A 265 -37.40 5.54 -31.29
CA ASN A 265 -38.85 5.43 -31.15
C ASN A 265 -39.39 6.43 -30.11
N VAL A 266 -38.72 6.61 -28.97
CA VAL A 266 -39.04 7.64 -27.96
C VAL A 266 -38.91 9.05 -28.54
N ALA A 267 -37.92 9.28 -29.41
CA ALA A 267 -37.76 10.57 -30.08
C ALA A 267 -38.86 10.84 -31.11
N GLN A 268 -39.47 9.80 -31.68
CA GLN A 268 -40.57 9.91 -32.64
C GLN A 268 -41.92 10.01 -31.94
N ASP A 269 -42.09 9.33 -30.81
CA ASP A 269 -43.32 9.28 -30.03
C ASP A 269 -43.03 9.39 -28.51
N PRO A 270 -43.35 10.54 -27.89
CA PRO A 270 -43.16 10.76 -26.46
C PRO A 270 -44.07 9.89 -25.57
N GLU A 271 -45.13 9.27 -26.09
CA GLU A 271 -46.02 8.38 -25.32
C GLU A 271 -45.58 6.91 -25.35
N PHE A 272 -44.66 6.55 -26.25
CA PHE A 272 -44.13 5.19 -26.41
C PHE A 272 -43.59 4.56 -25.12
N ASP A 273 -43.03 5.39 -24.22
CA ASP A 273 -42.43 4.94 -22.97
C ASP A 273 -43.49 4.57 -21.90
N LYS A 274 -44.72 5.09 -22.00
CA LYS A 274 -45.78 4.83 -21.01
C LYS A 274 -46.36 3.41 -21.11
N ASP A 275 -46.25 2.78 -22.28
CA ASP A 275 -46.86 1.47 -22.58
C ASP A 275 -45.88 0.29 -22.46
N GLN A 276 -44.57 0.54 -22.46
CA GLN A 276 -43.51 -0.48 -22.59
C GLN A 276 -42.68 -0.65 -21.31
N GLY A 277 -43.32 -1.04 -20.20
CA GLY A 277 -42.61 -1.70 -19.12
C GLY A 277 -42.21 -3.11 -19.57
N LYS A 278 -40.91 -3.37 -19.82
CA LYS A 278 -40.41 -4.72 -20.16
C LYS A 278 -40.90 -5.75 -19.12
N LYS A 279 -41.80 -6.65 -19.52
CA LYS A 279 -41.99 -7.93 -18.82
C LYS A 279 -40.89 -8.85 -19.32
N SER A 280 -39.90 -9.12 -18.48
CA SER A 280 -38.91 -10.17 -18.76
C SER A 280 -39.64 -11.51 -18.74
N ASP A 281 -39.92 -12.08 -19.90
CA ASP A 281 -40.55 -13.39 -20.01
C ASP A 281 -39.46 -14.45 -19.82
N PHE A 282 -39.05 -14.66 -18.58
CA PHE A 282 -38.14 -15.74 -18.21
C PHE A 282 -38.93 -17.05 -18.17
N ARG A 283 -38.82 -17.87 -19.22
CA ARG A 283 -39.32 -19.25 -19.18
C ARG A 283 -38.28 -20.12 -18.49
N LEU A 284 -38.57 -20.51 -17.25
CA LEU A 284 -37.99 -21.72 -16.67
C LEU A 284 -38.76 -22.89 -17.25
N PHE A 285 -38.04 -23.74 -17.98
CA PHE A 285 -38.49 -24.91 -18.77
C PHE A 285 -38.92 -24.62 -20.21
#